data_AF-A0A4Z0QMI9-F1
#
_entry.id   AF-A0A4Z0QMI9-F1
#
_cell.length_a   1.000
_cell.length_b   1.000
_cell.length_c   1.000
_cell.angle_alpha   90.00
_cell.angle_beta   90.00
_cell.angle_gamma   90.00
#
_symmetry.space_group_name_H-M   'P 1'
#
loop_
_entity.id
_entity.type
_entity.pdbx_description
1 polymer ?
#
loop_
_entity_poly.entity_id
_entity_poly.type
_entity_poly.pdbx_seq_one_letter_code
_entity_poly.pdbx_strand_id
1 'polypeptide(L)' 'MDYCPLCGAREVGRIGRERYYCRECCHEWTKGGGEVKIYEVLSDGSVEPLMTKHDFLPSAIVHPIARRRAG' A
#
# COMPACT_ATOMS: atom_id res chain seq x y z
N MET A 1 -7.73 3.54 -13.31
CA MET A 1 -6.64 3.49 -12.29
C MET A 1 -5.72 2.40 -12.77
N ASP A 2 -4.74 2.82 -13.56
CA ASP A 2 -3.87 1.96 -14.37
C ASP A 2 -2.42 2.13 -13.89
N TYR A 3 -2.29 2.49 -12.61
CA TYR A 3 -1.04 2.87 -11.98
C TYR A 3 -0.85 2.04 -10.71
N CYS A 4 0.41 1.71 -10.40
CA CYS A 4 0.75 1.01 -9.18
C CYS A 4 0.45 1.92 -7.97
N PRO A 5 -0.29 1.45 -6.95
CA PRO A 5 -0.59 2.25 -5.76
C PRO A 5 0.64 2.50 -4.86
N LEU A 6 1.75 1.79 -5.07
CA LEU A 6 2.98 1.93 -4.28
C LEU A 6 3.95 2.94 -4.88
N CYS A 7 4.28 2.79 -6.16
CA CYS A 7 5.29 3.61 -6.83
C CYS A 7 4.71 4.57 -7.89
N GLY A 8 3.42 4.46 -8.21
CA GLY A 8 2.79 5.28 -9.26
C GLY A 8 3.15 4.85 -10.69
N ALA A 9 3.85 3.74 -10.88
CA ALA A 9 4.24 3.25 -12.20
C ALA A 9 3.02 2.91 -13.08
N ARG A 10 3.10 3.22 -14.37
CA ARG A 10 2.06 2.92 -15.38
C ARG A 10 2.09 1.49 -15.87
N GLU A 11 3.25 0.85 -15.79
CA GLU A 11 3.46 -0.51 -16.29
C GLU A 11 3.04 -1.53 -15.24
N VAL A 12 1.72 -1.69 -15.11
CA VAL A 12 1.09 -2.67 -14.24
C VAL A 12 0.50 -3.81 -15.08
N GLY A 13 0.91 -5.04 -14.80
CA GLY A 13 0.44 -6.24 -15.47
C GLY A 13 -0.70 -6.90 -14.67
N ARG A 14 -1.75 -7.37 -15.36
CA ARG A 14 -2.77 -8.21 -14.72
C ARG A 14 -2.33 -9.67 -14.76
N ILE A 15 -2.11 -10.28 -13.60
CA ILE A 15 -1.63 -11.66 -13.47
C ILE A 15 -2.75 -12.65 -13.12
N GLY A 16 -3.93 -12.18 -12.75
CA GLY A 16 -5.05 -13.05 -12.41
C GLY A 16 -6.40 -12.32 -12.36
N ARG A 17 -7.43 -13.04 -11.93
CA ARG A 17 -8.75 -12.46 -11.65
C ARG A 17 -8.61 -11.59 -10.40
N GLU A 18 -8.69 -10.28 -10.61
CA GLU A 18 -8.51 -9.27 -9.55
C GLU A 18 -7.09 -9.15 -8.98
N ARG A 19 -6.07 -9.81 -9.57
CA ARG A 19 -4.67 -9.67 -9.15
C ARG A 19 -3.82 -8.94 -10.18
N TYR A 20 -2.93 -8.09 -9.68
CA TYR A 20 -2.07 -7.19 -10.46
C TYR A 20 -0.64 -7.25 -9.93
N TYR A 21 0.32 -7.00 -10.80
CA TYR A 21 1.75 -6.99 -10.49
C TYR A 21 2.41 -5.78 -11.12
N CYS A 22 3.29 -5.11 -10.36
CA CYS A 22 4.10 -4.02 -10.87
C CYS A 22 5.52 -4.50 -11.14
N ARG A 23 6.01 -4.27 -12.36
CA ARG A 23 7.38 -4.61 -12.75
C ARG A 23 8.44 -3.70 -12.15
N GLU A 24 8.07 -2.47 -11.79
CA GLU A 24 9.02 -1.47 -11.27
C GLU A 24 9.37 -1.72 -9.81
N CYS A 25 8.37 -2.01 -8.96
CA CYS A 25 8.59 -2.24 -7.53
C CYS A 25 8.56 -3.73 -7.13
N CYS A 26 8.21 -4.62 -8.05
CA CYS A 26 8.07 -6.06 -7.81
C CYS A 26 6.99 -6.43 -6.78
N HIS A 27 6.00 -5.58 -6.54
CA HIS A 27 4.87 -5.89 -5.66
C HIS A 27 3.64 -6.35 -6.45
N GLU A 28 2.84 -7.22 -5.83
CA GLU A 28 1.53 -7.60 -6.33
C GLU A 28 0.41 -7.05 -5.45
N TRP A 29 -0.78 -6.84 -6.00
CA TRP A 29 -1.96 -6.48 -5.23
C TRP A 29 -3.22 -7.12 -5.78
N THR A 30 -4.19 -7.32 -4.90
CA THR A 30 -5.53 -7.80 -5.24
C THR A 30 -6.57 -6.72 -4.99
N LYS A 31 -7.59 -6.65 -5.86
CA LYS A 31 -8.73 -5.73 -5.70
C LYS A 31 -10.01 -6.56 -5.56
N GLY A 32 -10.39 -6.88 -4.34
CA GLY A 32 -11.53 -7.77 -4.08
C GLY A 32 -12.42 -7.20 -2.99
N GLY A 33 -13.74 -7.21 -3.19
CA GLY A 33 -14.69 -6.83 -2.15
C GLY A 33 -14.61 -5.37 -1.67
N GLY A 34 -13.98 -4.47 -2.44
CA GLY A 34 -13.75 -3.07 -2.05
C GLY A 34 -12.46 -2.84 -1.28
N GLU A 35 -11.69 -3.89 -1.00
CA GLU A 35 -10.40 -3.81 -0.32
C GLU A 35 -9.25 -4.05 -1.31
N VAL A 36 -8.15 -3.32 -1.12
CA VAL A 36 -6.90 -3.53 -1.87
C VAL A 36 -5.88 -4.14 -0.92
N LYS A 37 -5.49 -5.39 -1.18
CA LYS A 37 -4.43 -6.08 -0.42
C LYS A 37 -3.16 -6.08 -1.23
N ILE A 38 -2.06 -5.64 -0.62
CA ILE A 38 -0.76 -5.53 -1.26
C ILE A 38 0.15 -6.63 -0.71
N TYR A 39 0.97 -7.22 -1.58
CA TYR A 39 1.94 -8.23 -1.23
C TYR A 39 3.29 -7.88 -1.84
N GLU A 40 4.34 -8.04 -1.04
CA GLU A 40 5.72 -7.87 -1.45
C GLU A 40 6.29 -9.20 -1.92
N VAL A 41 6.86 -9.19 -3.13
CA VAL A 41 7.62 -10.33 -3.64
C VAL A 41 9.07 -10.14 -3.22
N LEU A 42 9.53 -11.01 -2.32
CA LEU A 42 10.90 -11.03 -1.82
C LEU A 42 11.85 -11.53 -2.91
N SER A 43 13.14 -11.26 -2.74
CA SER A 43 14.18 -11.65 -3.71
C SER A 43 14.29 -13.16 -3.94
N ASP A 44 13.85 -13.97 -2.98
CA ASP A 44 13.79 -15.44 -3.10
C ASP A 44 12.54 -15.93 -3.85
N GLY A 45 11.62 -15.03 -4.21
CA GLY A 45 10.36 -15.34 -4.89
C GLY A 45 9.18 -15.63 -3.94
N SER A 46 9.41 -15.62 -2.63
CA SER A 46 8.34 -15.67 -1.63
C SER A 46 7.49 -14.40 -1.66
N VAL A 47 6.21 -14.53 -1.32
CA VAL A 47 5.24 -13.44 -1.38
C VAL A 47 4.63 -13.21 0.00
N GLU A 48 4.92 -12.07 0.60
CA GLU A 48 4.46 -11.73 1.94
C GLU A 48 3.47 -10.56 1.91
N PRO A 49 2.41 -10.57 2.73
CA PRO A 49 1.45 -9.48 2.77
C PRO A 49 2.09 -8.20 3.31
N LEU A 50 2.12 -7.15 2.48
CA LEU A 50 2.56 -5.83 2.88
C LEU A 50 1.39 -5.15 3.59
N MET A 51 1.45 -5.04 4.92
CA MET A 51 0.48 -4.25 5.69
C MET A 51 0.63 -2.77 5.28
N THR A 52 -0.21 -2.33 4.34
CA THR A 52 -0.32 -0.92 3.97
C THR A 52 -0.69 -0.16 5.23
N LYS A 53 0.16 0.78 5.67
CA LYS A 53 0.03 1.58 6.91
C LYS A 53 -1.20 2.51 6.96
N HIS A 54 -2.27 2.17 6.25
CA HIS A 54 -3.47 3.00 6.12
C HIS A 54 -4.71 2.45 6.84
N ASP A 55 -4.60 1.31 7.55
CA ASP A 55 -5.67 0.83 8.44
C ASP A 55 -5.35 0.97 9.94
N PHE A 56 -4.14 1.45 10.29
CA PHE A 56 -3.77 1.75 11.68
C PHE A 56 -3.98 3.22 12.06
N LEU A 57 -5.16 3.77 11.81
CA LEU A 57 -5.61 4.98 12.50
C LEU A 57 -7.02 4.80 13.05
N PRO A 58 -7.19 4.10 14.18
CA PRO A 58 -8.15 4.54 15.16
C PRO A 58 -7.56 5.81 15.82
N SER A 59 -7.93 6.98 15.31
CA SER A 59 -8.13 8.23 16.05
C SER A 59 -7.49 8.31 17.46
N ALA A 60 -6.17 8.30 17.59
CA ALA A 60 -5.45 8.64 18.83
C ALA A 60 -3.96 8.78 18.51
N ILE A 61 -3.28 9.74 19.15
CA ILE A 61 -1.83 10.00 19.05
C ILE A 61 -1.37 10.82 17.81
N VAL A 62 -2.12 11.87 17.45
CA VAL A 62 -1.45 13.17 17.22
C VAL A 62 -1.87 14.04 18.38
N HIS A 63 -1.08 14.01 19.46
CA HIS A 63 -1.24 14.93 20.56
C HIS A 63 -1.36 16.36 20.00
N PRO A 64 -2.33 17.18 20.45
CA PRO A 64 -2.40 18.56 20.05
C PRO A 64 -1.07 19.21 20.43
N ILE A 65 -0.38 19.78 19.44
CA ILE A 65 0.74 20.69 19.66
C ILE A 65 0.26 21.70 20.69
N ALA A 66 0.77 21.58 21.91
CA ALA A 66 0.46 22.49 22.98
C ALA A 66 0.88 23.88 22.51
N ARG A 67 -0.11 24.70 22.15
CA ARG A 67 0.04 26.14 22.02
C ARG A 67 0.53 26.64 23.38
N ARG A 68 1.84 26.91 23.52
CA ARG A 68 2.31 27.85 24.53
C ARG A 68 2.74 29.15 23.86
N ARG A 69 1.92 30.13 24.21
CA ARG A 69 1.82 31.53 23.89
C ARG A 69 3.15 32.26 24.16
N ALA A 70 3.34 33.35 23.43
CA ALA A 70 4.42 34.32 23.56
C ALA A 70 4.69 34.77 25.01
N GLY A 71 5.96 35.05 25.28
CA GLY A 71 6.48 35.84 26.39
C GLY A 71 7.82 36.41 25.97
#